data_AF-A0A8B6ZSY4-F1
#
_entry.id   AF-A0A8B6ZSY4-F1
#
_cell.length_a   1.000
_cell.length_b   1.000
_cell.length_c   1.000
_cell.angle_alpha   90.00
_cell.angle_beta   90.00
_cell.angle_gamma   90.00
#
_symmetry.space_group_name_H-M   'P 1'
#
loop_
_entity.id
_entity.type
_entity.pdbx_description
1 polymer ?
#
loop_
_entity_poly.entity_id
_entity_poly.type
_entity_poly.pdbx_seq_one_letter_code
_entity_poly.pdbx_strand_id
1 'polypeptide(L)'
;PPQCLDIPADLPLCHTVGYKRMRLPNLLEHESLAEVKQQASSWLPLLAKRCHSDTQVFLCSLFAPVCLDRPIYPCRSLCEAVRAGCAPLMEAYGFPWPEMLYCHKFPLDNDLCIAVQYGHLPATAPPVTKICAQCEMEHSADGLMEQMCSSDFVVKMRIKEIKIENGDRKLIGAQKKKKLLKPGPLKRKDTKRLVLHMKNGAGCPCPQLDSLAGSFLVMGRKVDGQLLLMAVYRWDKKNKEMKFAVKFMFSYPCSLYYPFFYGAAEPH
;
A
#
# COMPACT_ATOMS: atom_id res chain seq x y z
N PRO A 1 6.05 12.33 34.35
CA PRO A 1 4.57 12.40 34.31
C PRO A 1 4.13 12.51 32.85
N PRO A 2 2.99 11.91 32.44
CA PRO A 2 2.51 12.04 31.08
C PRO A 2 2.26 13.51 30.74
N GLN A 3 2.75 13.96 29.59
CA GLN A 3 2.50 15.30 29.10
C GLN A 3 1.32 15.27 28.13
N CYS A 4 0.37 16.18 28.30
CA CYS A 4 -0.77 16.31 27.40
C CYS A 4 -0.59 17.47 26.44
N LEU A 5 -0.62 17.18 25.15
CA LEU A 5 -0.40 18.13 24.07
C LEU A 5 -1.59 18.14 23.11
N ASP A 6 -1.79 19.24 22.40
CA ASP A 6 -2.77 19.29 21.33
C ASP A 6 -2.31 18.43 20.14
N ILE A 7 -3.25 17.76 19.48
CA ILE A 7 -2.99 17.02 18.25
C ILE A 7 -2.80 18.05 17.13
N PRO A 8 -1.58 18.19 16.58
CA PRO A 8 -1.30 19.28 15.67
C PRO A 8 -1.90 18.97 14.28
N ALA A 9 -2.22 20.01 13.52
CA ALA A 9 -2.83 19.88 12.19
C ALA A 9 -1.94 19.14 11.18
N ASP A 10 -0.63 19.20 11.39
CA ASP A 10 0.39 18.49 10.62
C ASP A 10 0.68 17.07 11.15
N LEU A 11 -0.24 16.48 11.94
CA LEU A 11 -0.33 15.03 12.19
C LEU A 11 -1.58 14.47 11.47
N PRO A 12 -1.52 14.23 10.14
CA PRO A 12 -2.71 13.95 9.34
C PRO A 12 -3.44 12.66 9.74
N LEU A 13 -2.72 11.71 10.34
CA LEU A 13 -3.30 10.43 10.78
C LEU A 13 -4.43 10.65 11.80
N CYS A 14 -4.25 11.58 12.74
CA CYS A 14 -5.10 11.68 13.93
C CYS A 14 -5.74 13.04 14.18
N HIS A 15 -5.42 14.08 13.39
CA HIS A 15 -6.00 15.41 13.61
C HIS A 15 -7.55 15.43 13.54
N THR A 16 -8.16 14.50 12.80
CA THR A 16 -9.63 14.40 12.62
C THR A 16 -10.29 13.27 13.40
N VAL A 17 -9.59 12.64 14.35
CA VAL A 17 -10.06 11.40 15.03
C VAL A 17 -11.23 11.61 16.02
N GLY A 18 -11.55 12.86 16.38
CA GLY A 18 -12.70 13.20 17.23
C GLY A 18 -12.38 13.71 18.63
N TYR A 19 -11.10 13.74 19.02
CA TYR A 19 -10.61 14.46 20.22
C TYR A 19 -9.43 15.35 19.85
N LYS A 20 -9.12 16.31 20.72
CA LYS A 20 -8.15 17.38 20.43
C LYS A 20 -6.80 17.23 21.11
N ARG A 21 -6.72 16.45 22.19
CA ARG A 21 -5.50 16.33 23.03
C ARG A 21 -5.05 14.90 23.17
N MET A 22 -3.75 14.70 23.04
CA MET A 22 -3.08 13.42 23.20
C MET A 22 -2.06 13.44 24.33
N ARG A 23 -1.63 12.25 24.80
CA ARG A 23 -0.55 12.11 25.78
C ARG A 23 0.76 11.62 25.17
N LEU A 24 1.88 12.08 25.72
CA LEU A 24 3.22 11.52 25.53
C LEU A 24 3.82 11.03 26.88
N PRO A 25 4.64 9.97 26.89
CA PRO A 25 4.89 9.08 25.76
C PRO A 25 3.62 8.31 25.35
N ASN A 26 3.51 8.02 24.06
CA ASN A 26 2.34 7.30 23.53
C ASN A 26 2.44 5.78 23.79
N LEU A 27 1.52 4.97 23.27
CA LEU A 27 1.53 3.51 23.52
C LEU A 27 2.55 2.75 22.67
N LEU A 28 3.29 3.47 21.82
CA LEU A 28 4.41 2.98 21.03
C LEU A 28 5.75 3.55 21.56
N GLU A 29 5.73 4.14 22.76
CA GLU A 29 6.92 4.67 23.45
C GLU A 29 7.58 5.86 22.77
N HIS A 30 6.90 6.51 21.80
CA HIS A 30 7.42 7.76 21.23
C HIS A 30 7.34 8.88 22.28
N GLU A 31 8.44 9.61 22.46
CA GLU A 31 8.56 10.63 23.51
C GLU A 31 8.36 12.06 22.99
N SER A 32 8.38 12.25 21.66
CA SER A 32 8.26 13.57 21.04
C SER A 32 7.24 13.61 19.91
N LEU A 33 6.63 14.78 19.69
CA LEU A 33 5.72 14.99 18.56
C LEU A 33 6.41 14.79 17.20
N ALA A 34 7.70 15.11 17.10
CA ALA A 34 8.47 14.92 15.87
C ALA A 34 8.54 13.44 15.48
N GLU A 35 8.85 12.58 16.45
CA GLU A 35 8.89 11.12 16.27
C GLU A 35 7.50 10.57 15.94
N VAL A 36 6.46 10.99 16.68
CA VAL A 36 5.08 10.59 16.40
C VAL A 36 4.70 10.93 14.96
N LYS A 37 4.96 12.16 14.49
CA LYS A 37 4.65 12.59 13.12
C LYS A 37 5.39 11.76 12.08
N GLN A 38 6.69 11.54 12.28
CA GLN A 38 7.51 10.76 11.37
C GLN A 38 6.98 9.33 11.22
N GLN A 39 6.75 8.65 12.36
CA GLN A 39 6.32 7.25 12.37
C GLN A 39 4.85 7.10 11.93
N ALA A 40 3.96 8.02 12.32
CA ALA A 40 2.56 8.00 11.92
C ALA A 40 2.37 8.22 10.41
N SER A 41 3.23 9.02 9.78
CA SER A 41 3.13 9.33 8.35
C SER A 41 3.26 8.08 7.47
N SER A 42 4.03 7.08 7.90
CA SER A 42 4.16 5.80 7.20
C SER A 42 2.86 4.98 7.13
N TRP A 43 1.85 5.33 7.94
CA TRP A 43 0.55 4.65 7.98
C TRP A 43 -0.52 5.30 7.09
N LEU A 44 -0.27 6.51 6.57
CA LEU A 44 -1.22 7.23 5.71
C LEU A 44 -1.61 6.45 4.44
N PRO A 45 -0.68 5.76 3.73
CA PRO A 45 -1.06 4.95 2.58
C PRO A 45 -2.04 3.82 2.94
N LEU A 46 -1.87 3.15 4.08
CA LEU A 46 -2.79 2.11 4.54
C LEU A 46 -4.17 2.68 4.87
N LEU A 47 -4.20 3.83 5.56
CA LEU A 47 -5.45 4.52 5.88
C LEU A 47 -6.21 4.93 4.62
N ALA A 48 -5.51 5.44 3.60
CA ALA A 48 -6.10 5.84 2.32
C ALA A 48 -6.77 4.68 1.58
N LYS A 49 -6.32 3.44 1.80
CA LYS A 49 -6.91 2.23 1.21
C LYS A 49 -8.21 1.77 1.88
N ARG A 50 -8.54 2.32 3.07
CA ARG A 50 -9.81 2.08 3.78
C ARG A 50 -10.15 0.59 3.92
N CYS A 51 -9.14 -0.21 4.26
CA CYS A 51 -9.28 -1.66 4.47
C CYS A 51 -10.21 -2.03 5.64
N HIS A 52 -10.40 -1.12 6.60
CA HIS A 52 -11.40 -1.22 7.67
C HIS A 52 -11.86 0.20 8.08
N SER A 53 -13.10 0.35 8.54
CA SER A 53 -13.64 1.66 8.98
C SER A 53 -12.92 2.18 10.23
N ASP A 54 -12.59 1.29 11.14
CA ASP A 54 -11.95 1.65 12.42
C ASP A 54 -10.42 1.74 12.35
N THR A 55 -9.80 1.63 11.16
CA THR A 55 -8.33 1.70 11.03
C THR A 55 -7.77 3.00 11.61
N GLN A 56 -8.42 4.14 11.39
CA GLN A 56 -7.97 5.42 11.93
C GLN A 56 -8.01 5.42 13.45
N VAL A 57 -9.13 4.98 14.04
CA VAL A 57 -9.34 4.94 15.49
C VAL A 57 -8.32 4.00 16.15
N PHE A 58 -8.13 2.82 15.57
CA PHE A 58 -7.15 1.84 16.05
C PHE A 58 -5.73 2.41 16.06
N LEU A 59 -5.26 2.98 14.94
CA LEU A 59 -3.91 3.54 14.88
C LEU A 59 -3.75 4.75 15.81
N CYS A 60 -4.74 5.64 15.87
CA CYS A 60 -4.67 6.82 16.72
C CYS A 60 -4.76 6.50 18.21
N SER A 61 -5.40 5.39 18.60
CA SER A 61 -5.35 4.90 19.99
C SER A 61 -3.92 4.61 20.45
N LEU A 62 -3.02 4.26 19.52
CA LEU A 62 -1.62 3.94 19.81
C LEU A 62 -0.70 5.16 19.60
N PHE A 63 -0.85 5.85 18.47
CA PHE A 63 -0.01 6.98 18.08
C PHE A 63 -0.33 8.27 18.82
N ALA A 64 -1.61 8.53 19.07
CA ALA A 64 -2.12 9.76 19.67
C ALA A 64 -3.13 9.47 20.79
N PRO A 65 -2.82 8.61 21.78
CA PRO A 65 -3.77 8.21 22.82
C PRO A 65 -4.37 9.43 23.53
N VAL A 66 -5.67 9.35 23.86
CA VAL A 66 -6.39 10.43 24.57
C VAL A 66 -5.64 10.84 25.84
N CYS A 67 -5.60 12.14 26.10
CA CYS A 67 -5.03 12.69 27.33
C CYS A 67 -5.85 12.25 28.56
N LEU A 68 -5.42 11.16 29.19
CA LEU A 68 -5.93 10.64 30.47
C LEU A 68 -4.75 10.18 31.33
N ASP A 69 -4.94 10.15 32.65
CA ASP A 69 -3.90 9.72 33.60
C ASP A 69 -3.47 8.26 33.37
N ARG A 70 -4.44 7.41 33.01
CA ARG A 70 -4.21 6.02 32.63
C ARG A 70 -4.46 5.84 31.14
N PRO A 71 -3.54 5.19 30.39
CA PRO A 71 -3.78 4.88 29.00
C PRO A 71 -4.93 3.89 28.83
N ILE A 72 -5.74 4.09 27.80
CA ILE A 72 -6.75 3.13 27.36
C ILE A 72 -6.25 2.50 26.06
N TYR A 73 -6.08 1.19 26.07
CA TYR A 73 -5.64 0.41 24.92
C TYR A 73 -6.82 0.09 23.99
N PRO A 74 -6.59 -0.18 22.69
CA PRO A 74 -7.61 -0.81 21.86
C PRO A 74 -7.93 -2.21 22.38
N CYS A 75 -9.18 -2.66 22.27
CA CYS A 75 -9.53 -4.04 22.57
C CYS A 75 -8.92 -5.00 21.55
N ARG A 76 -8.71 -6.26 21.96
CA ARG A 76 -8.24 -7.33 21.06
C ARG A 76 -9.16 -7.50 19.86
N SER A 77 -10.48 -7.47 20.05
CA SER A 77 -11.44 -7.56 18.95
C SER A 77 -11.25 -6.47 17.89
N LEU A 78 -11.02 -5.22 18.31
CA LEU A 78 -10.78 -4.09 17.42
C LEU A 78 -9.49 -4.31 16.61
N CYS A 79 -8.42 -4.75 17.27
CA CYS A 79 -7.18 -5.10 16.57
C CYS A 79 -7.41 -6.23 15.56
N GLU A 80 -8.08 -7.30 15.95
CA GLU A 80 -8.33 -8.46 15.08
C GLU A 80 -9.19 -8.09 13.87
N ALA A 81 -10.22 -7.27 14.06
CA ALA A 81 -11.06 -6.76 12.99
C ALA A 81 -10.27 -5.92 11.98
N VAL A 82 -9.48 -4.95 12.46
CA VAL A 82 -8.64 -4.11 11.60
C VAL A 82 -7.56 -4.95 10.91
N ARG A 83 -6.91 -5.87 11.64
CA ARG A 83 -5.91 -6.79 11.09
C ARG A 83 -6.52 -7.67 9.99
N ALA A 84 -7.71 -8.20 10.18
CA ALA A 84 -8.37 -9.05 9.19
C ALA A 84 -8.63 -8.31 7.86
N GLY A 85 -8.99 -7.02 7.92
CA GLY A 85 -9.15 -6.18 6.74
C GLY A 85 -7.83 -5.73 6.11
N CYS A 86 -6.87 -5.33 6.94
CA CYS A 86 -5.68 -4.59 6.50
C CYS A 86 -4.41 -5.44 6.33
N ALA A 87 -4.24 -6.52 7.09
CA ALA A 87 -3.04 -7.36 6.98
C ALA A 87 -2.87 -8.01 5.60
N PRO A 88 -3.91 -8.58 4.96
CA PRO A 88 -3.78 -9.14 3.61
C PRO A 88 -3.35 -8.09 2.57
N LEU A 89 -3.79 -6.85 2.75
CA LEU A 89 -3.40 -5.72 1.91
C LEU A 89 -1.93 -5.39 2.13
N MET A 90 -1.47 -5.27 3.38
CA MET A 90 -0.06 -5.04 3.69
C MET A 90 0.83 -6.15 3.10
N GLU A 91 0.43 -7.42 3.27
CA GLU A 91 1.14 -8.58 2.74
C GLU A 91 1.22 -8.56 1.20
N ALA A 92 0.14 -8.16 0.51
CA ALA A 92 0.12 -8.02 -0.94
C ALA A 92 1.13 -6.98 -1.46
N TYR A 93 1.45 -5.97 -0.65
CA TYR A 93 2.49 -4.99 -0.95
C TYR A 93 3.89 -5.43 -0.50
N GLY A 94 4.01 -6.49 0.30
CA GLY A 94 5.28 -7.03 0.81
C GLY A 94 5.58 -6.69 2.27
N PHE A 95 4.64 -6.10 3.00
CA PHE A 95 4.79 -5.72 4.40
C PHE A 95 4.06 -6.71 5.32
N PRO A 96 4.73 -7.37 6.26
CA PRO A 96 4.04 -8.16 7.28
C PRO A 96 3.29 -7.24 8.25
N TRP A 97 2.27 -7.79 8.93
CA TRP A 97 1.65 -7.10 10.06
C TRP A 97 2.68 -6.95 11.19
N PRO A 98 3.03 -5.72 11.62
CA PRO A 98 4.17 -5.49 12.50
C PRO A 98 3.91 -5.93 13.93
N GLU A 99 4.98 -6.30 14.62
CA GLU A 99 4.93 -6.86 15.97
C GLU A 99 4.32 -5.89 17.00
N MET A 100 4.53 -4.58 16.83
CA MET A 100 3.94 -3.56 17.69
C MET A 100 2.39 -3.52 17.61
N LEU A 101 1.79 -4.14 16.59
CA LEU A 101 0.35 -4.23 16.40
C LEU A 101 -0.19 -5.65 16.62
N TYR A 102 0.58 -6.58 17.17
CA TYR A 102 0.07 -7.93 17.42
C TYR A 102 -1.06 -7.94 18.46
N CYS A 103 -2.21 -8.49 18.08
CA CYS A 103 -3.43 -8.37 18.86
C CYS A 103 -3.39 -9.05 20.24
N HIS A 104 -2.47 -9.99 20.46
CA HIS A 104 -2.26 -10.59 21.78
C HIS A 104 -1.67 -9.59 22.80
N LYS A 105 -1.06 -8.49 22.35
CA LYS A 105 -0.56 -7.40 23.22
C LYS A 105 -1.69 -6.54 23.79
N PHE A 106 -2.92 -6.68 23.27
CA PHE A 106 -4.07 -5.89 23.66
C PHE A 106 -5.01 -6.66 24.61
N PRO A 107 -5.68 -5.93 25.53
CA PRO A 107 -6.62 -6.52 26.49
C PRO A 107 -7.82 -7.14 25.79
N LEU A 108 -8.44 -8.11 26.45
CA LEU A 108 -9.71 -8.68 26.02
C LEU A 108 -10.84 -7.67 26.25
N ASP A 109 -11.94 -7.84 25.51
CA ASP A 109 -13.10 -6.96 25.51
C ASP A 109 -13.86 -6.86 26.85
N ASN A 110 -13.49 -7.68 27.83
CA ASN A 110 -14.05 -7.62 29.19
C ASN A 110 -13.33 -6.58 30.08
N ASP A 111 -12.21 -6.02 29.64
CA ASP A 111 -11.49 -4.94 30.32
C ASP A 111 -11.86 -3.55 29.74
N LEU A 112 -11.47 -2.47 30.43
CA LEU A 112 -11.62 -1.10 29.90
C LEU A 112 -10.69 -0.89 28.70
N CYS A 113 -11.25 -0.99 27.49
CA CYS A 113 -10.53 -0.79 26.23
C CYS A 113 -11.42 -0.14 25.15
N ILE A 114 -10.80 0.36 24.09
CA ILE A 114 -11.51 0.94 22.94
C ILE A 114 -12.00 -0.20 22.06
N ALA A 115 -13.30 -0.47 22.08
CA ALA A 115 -13.94 -1.49 21.28
C ALA A 115 -14.25 -1.00 19.86
N VAL A 116 -14.67 -1.95 19.01
CA VAL A 116 -15.24 -1.67 17.68
C VAL A 116 -16.42 -0.71 17.82
N GLN A 117 -16.48 0.34 16.99
CA GLN A 117 -17.60 1.28 17.04
C GLN A 117 -18.83 0.66 16.36
N TYR A 118 -19.68 -0.01 17.16
CA TYR A 118 -20.96 -0.56 16.71
C TYR A 118 -21.97 0.55 16.42
N GLY A 119 -21.90 1.05 15.19
CA GLY A 119 -22.83 2.01 14.57
C GLY A 119 -22.83 1.91 13.04
N HIS A 120 -21.86 1.19 12.48
CA HIS A 120 -22.01 0.48 11.24
C HIS A 120 -22.09 -0.99 11.65
N LEU A 121 -22.98 -1.77 11.02
CA LEU A 121 -23.01 -3.24 11.10
C LEU A 121 -21.57 -3.80 11.01
N PRO A 122 -21.30 -5.11 11.21
CA PRO A 122 -20.22 -5.66 10.40
C PRO A 122 -20.53 -5.12 9.01
N ALA A 123 -19.63 -4.32 8.45
CA ALA A 123 -19.46 -4.44 7.04
C ALA A 123 -19.20 -5.94 6.94
N THR A 124 -20.24 -6.74 6.63
CA THR A 124 -20.17 -7.65 5.50
C THR A 124 -19.37 -6.80 4.57
N ALA A 125 -18.04 -7.04 4.56
CA ALA A 125 -17.13 -6.17 3.86
C ALA A 125 -17.88 -5.94 2.57
N PRO A 126 -18.19 -4.67 2.16
CA PRO A 126 -18.72 -4.52 0.83
C PRO A 126 -17.80 -5.40 -0.01
N PRO A 127 -18.31 -6.24 -0.92
CA PRO A 127 -17.41 -6.88 -1.84
C PRO A 127 -16.76 -5.72 -2.60
N VAL A 128 -15.75 -5.07 -2.00
CA VAL A 128 -14.53 -4.70 -2.64
C VAL A 128 -14.16 -6.06 -3.19
N THR A 129 -14.66 -6.30 -4.40
CA THR A 129 -14.05 -7.22 -5.34
C THR A 129 -12.57 -6.96 -5.11
N LYS A 130 -11.90 -7.90 -4.44
CA LYS A 130 -10.52 -7.77 -3.99
C LYS A 130 -9.70 -7.71 -5.25
N ILE A 131 -9.74 -6.58 -5.95
CA ILE A 131 -9.06 -6.38 -7.21
C ILE A 131 -7.58 -6.51 -6.85
N CYS A 132 -6.84 -7.25 -7.65
CA CYS A 132 -5.42 -7.42 -7.38
C CYS A 132 -4.78 -6.02 -7.23
N ALA A 133 -3.93 -5.81 -6.22
CA ALA A 133 -3.29 -4.51 -5.97
C ALA A 133 -2.59 -3.96 -7.23
N GLN A 134 -2.03 -4.86 -8.06
CA GLN A 134 -1.39 -4.55 -9.33
C GLN A 134 -2.35 -4.00 -10.40
N CYS A 135 -3.66 -4.16 -10.21
CA CYS A 135 -4.72 -3.78 -11.14
C CYS A 135 -5.54 -2.58 -10.62
N GLU A 136 -5.23 -2.07 -9.43
CA GLU A 136 -5.82 -0.84 -8.90
C GLU A 136 -5.32 0.36 -9.70
N MET A 137 -6.24 1.05 -10.37
CA MET A 137 -5.92 2.18 -11.22
C MET A 137 -5.56 3.41 -10.38
N GLU A 138 -4.43 4.03 -10.70
CA GLU A 138 -4.12 5.37 -10.22
C GLU A 138 -4.66 6.40 -11.23
N HIS A 139 -5.41 7.37 -10.72
CA HIS A 139 -6.11 8.36 -11.54
C HIS A 139 -5.35 9.68 -11.67
N SER A 140 -4.35 9.93 -10.81
CA SER A 140 -3.51 11.12 -10.83
C SER A 140 -2.20 10.90 -11.61
N ALA A 141 -1.73 11.92 -12.33
CA ALA A 141 -0.40 11.84 -12.94
C ALA A 141 0.72 11.71 -11.89
N ASP A 142 0.53 12.34 -10.73
CA ASP A 142 1.48 12.32 -9.61
C ASP A 142 1.71 10.90 -9.09
N GLY A 143 0.64 10.19 -8.69
CA GLY A 143 0.73 8.81 -8.24
C GLY A 143 1.25 7.86 -9.33
N LEU A 144 0.89 8.08 -10.60
CA LEU A 144 1.45 7.32 -11.72
C LEU A 144 2.97 7.51 -11.84
N MET A 145 3.46 8.74 -11.67
CA MET A 145 4.90 9.03 -11.71
C MET A 145 5.62 8.43 -10.49
N GLU A 146 5.00 8.46 -9.31
CA GLU A 146 5.54 7.81 -8.12
C GLU A 146 5.70 6.28 -8.32
N GLN A 147 4.68 5.61 -8.87
CA GLN A 147 4.76 4.19 -9.19
C GLN A 147 5.85 3.89 -10.24
N MET A 148 6.02 4.77 -11.24
CA MET A 148 7.11 4.66 -12.22
C MET A 148 8.49 4.86 -11.60
N CYS A 149 8.61 5.77 -10.62
CA CYS A 149 9.84 5.95 -9.84
C CYS A 149 10.18 4.66 -9.07
N SER A 150 9.21 4.10 -8.35
CA SER A 150 9.36 2.89 -7.53
C SER A 150 9.55 1.59 -8.31
N SER A 151 9.33 1.60 -9.63
CA SER A 151 9.50 0.43 -10.49
C SER A 151 10.87 0.41 -11.17
N ASP A 152 11.51 -0.75 -11.27
CA ASP A 152 12.81 -0.86 -11.96
C ASP A 152 12.67 -0.59 -13.46
N PHE A 153 11.58 -1.11 -14.05
CA PHE A 153 11.29 -0.94 -15.46
C PHE A 153 9.83 -0.56 -15.70
N VAL A 154 9.61 0.17 -16.80
CA VAL A 154 8.30 0.59 -17.28
C VAL A 154 8.25 0.31 -18.79
N VAL A 155 7.25 -0.46 -19.20
CA VAL A 155 7.09 -0.89 -20.59
C VAL A 155 5.67 -0.65 -21.04
N LYS A 156 5.52 -0.08 -22.23
CA LYS A 156 4.26 -0.05 -22.96
C LYS A 156 4.22 -1.20 -23.95
N MET A 157 3.33 -2.16 -23.77
CA MET A 157 3.32 -3.41 -24.54
C MET A 157 1.92 -3.98 -24.74
N ARG A 158 1.77 -4.91 -25.69
CA ARG A 158 0.58 -5.76 -25.76
C ARG A 158 0.81 -7.03 -24.95
N ILE A 159 -0.23 -7.52 -24.27
CA ILE A 159 -0.23 -8.82 -23.60
C ILE A 159 -0.77 -9.84 -24.59
N LYS A 160 -0.03 -10.94 -24.81
CA LYS A 160 -0.40 -12.01 -25.73
C LYS A 160 -1.33 -13.01 -25.05
N GLU A 161 -0.95 -13.45 -23.85
CA GLU A 161 -1.64 -14.49 -23.10
C GLU A 161 -1.38 -14.31 -21.60
N ILE A 162 -2.32 -14.77 -20.78
CA ILE A 162 -2.20 -14.86 -19.33
C ILE A 162 -2.28 -16.33 -18.97
N LYS A 163 -1.35 -16.81 -18.14
CA LYS A 163 -1.32 -18.17 -17.60
C LYS A 163 -1.48 -18.12 -16.09
N ILE A 164 -2.15 -19.13 -15.53
CA ILE A 164 -2.27 -19.30 -14.08
C ILE A 164 -1.42 -20.50 -13.70
N GLU A 165 -0.53 -20.33 -12.73
CA GLU A 165 0.39 -21.40 -12.29
C GLU A 165 0.67 -21.21 -10.79
N ASN A 166 0.44 -22.24 -9.97
CA ASN A 166 0.69 -22.23 -8.53
C ASN A 166 0.07 -21.05 -7.76
N GLY A 167 -1.12 -20.58 -8.16
CA GLY A 167 -1.78 -19.43 -7.51
C GLY A 167 -1.33 -18.05 -8.03
N ASP A 168 -0.35 -18.00 -8.93
CA ASP A 168 0.14 -16.78 -9.57
C ASP A 168 -0.45 -16.60 -10.98
N ARG A 169 -0.57 -15.34 -11.43
CA ARG A 169 -0.82 -15.03 -12.84
C ARG A 169 0.47 -14.62 -13.54
N LYS A 170 0.80 -15.29 -14.64
CA LYS A 170 1.91 -14.95 -15.53
C LYS A 170 1.38 -14.20 -16.75
N LEU A 171 1.78 -12.95 -16.93
CA LEU A 171 1.46 -12.15 -18.10
C LEU A 171 2.58 -12.30 -19.13
N ILE A 172 2.24 -12.77 -20.33
CA ILE A 172 3.21 -13.00 -21.40
C ILE A 172 3.05 -11.90 -22.45
N GLY A 173 4.13 -11.15 -22.67
CA GLY A 173 4.17 -10.07 -23.63
C GLY A 173 4.19 -10.49 -25.09
N ALA A 174 3.53 -9.70 -25.94
CA ALA A 174 3.70 -9.81 -27.38
C ALA A 174 5.15 -9.47 -27.76
N GLN A 175 5.71 -10.25 -28.70
CA GLN A 175 7.10 -10.06 -29.15
C GLN A 175 7.29 -8.75 -29.93
N LYS A 176 6.27 -8.34 -30.69
CA LYS A 176 6.24 -7.13 -31.53
C LYS A 176 5.42 -6.02 -30.83
N LYS A 177 5.68 -4.75 -31.18
CA LYS A 177 4.94 -3.56 -30.69
C LYS A 177 5.07 -3.32 -29.17
N LYS A 178 6.28 -3.43 -28.63
CA LYS A 178 6.63 -3.00 -27.26
C LYS A 178 7.53 -1.76 -27.31
N LYS A 179 7.32 -0.84 -26.39
CA LYS A 179 8.14 0.36 -26.18
C LYS A 179 8.64 0.32 -24.74
N LEU A 180 9.95 0.18 -24.56
CA LEU A 180 10.56 0.34 -23.24
C LEU A 180 10.61 1.84 -22.95
N LEU A 181 9.93 2.25 -21.89
CA LEU A 181 9.90 3.64 -21.43
C LEU A 181 11.02 3.87 -20.41
N LYS A 182 11.13 2.97 -19.44
CA LYS A 182 12.22 2.87 -18.47
C LYS A 182 12.79 1.46 -18.57
N PRO A 183 14.00 1.26 -19.13
CA PRO A 183 14.55 -0.09 -19.35
C PRO A 183 15.08 -0.74 -18.07
N GLY A 184 15.62 0.03 -17.12
CA GLY A 184 16.13 -0.48 -15.86
C GLY A 184 17.16 -1.62 -16.02
N PRO A 185 17.13 -2.65 -15.17
CA PRO A 185 18.06 -3.79 -15.18
C PRO A 185 17.67 -4.91 -16.19
N LEU A 186 16.81 -4.60 -17.16
CA LEU A 186 16.37 -5.58 -18.17
C LEU A 186 17.50 -5.92 -19.15
N LYS A 187 17.78 -7.20 -19.32
CA LYS A 187 18.74 -7.73 -20.30
C LYS A 187 18.02 -8.04 -21.61
N ARG A 188 18.77 -8.17 -22.73
CA ARG A 188 18.21 -8.55 -24.05
C ARG A 188 17.35 -9.82 -24.00
N LYS A 189 17.75 -10.81 -23.18
CA LYS A 189 16.98 -12.06 -22.97
C LYS A 189 15.59 -11.78 -22.38
N ASP A 190 15.49 -10.86 -21.44
CA ASP A 190 14.26 -10.47 -20.76
C ASP A 190 13.34 -9.72 -21.72
N THR A 191 13.90 -8.81 -22.51
CA THR A 191 13.15 -8.04 -23.51
C THR A 191 12.66 -8.90 -24.67
N LYS A 192 13.41 -9.95 -25.06
CA LYS A 192 12.99 -10.89 -26.12
C LYS A 192 11.74 -11.68 -25.72
N ARG A 193 11.65 -12.08 -24.44
CA ARG A 193 10.52 -12.81 -23.88
C ARG A 193 10.13 -12.22 -22.51
N LEU A 194 9.29 -11.19 -22.54
CA LEU A 194 8.76 -10.55 -21.33
C LEU A 194 7.68 -11.45 -20.71
N VAL A 195 8.03 -12.08 -19.59
CA VAL A 195 7.11 -12.85 -18.74
C VAL A 195 7.09 -12.18 -17.38
N LEU A 196 5.92 -11.68 -16.98
CA LEU A 196 5.73 -10.95 -15.74
C LEU A 196 4.92 -11.79 -14.77
N HIS A 197 5.38 -11.86 -13.54
CA HIS A 197 4.80 -12.67 -12.48
C HIS A 197 3.98 -11.78 -11.55
N MET A 198 2.69 -12.05 -11.46
CA MET A 198 1.76 -11.44 -10.50
C MET A 198 1.51 -12.43 -9.38
N LYS A 199 2.24 -12.26 -8.27
CA LYS A 199 2.16 -13.13 -7.09
C LYS A 199 0.77 -13.09 -6.48
N ASN A 200 0.24 -14.25 -6.06
CA ASN A 200 -1.12 -14.42 -5.52
C ASN A 200 -2.23 -13.90 -6.45
N GLY A 201 -1.90 -13.75 -7.74
CA GLY A 201 -2.76 -13.10 -8.70
C GLY A 201 -3.96 -13.93 -9.14
N ALA A 202 -3.95 -15.24 -8.90
CA ALA A 202 -5.01 -16.13 -9.38
C ALA A 202 -6.34 -15.91 -8.64
N GLY A 203 -6.28 -15.56 -7.36
CA GLY A 203 -7.44 -15.46 -6.46
C GLY A 203 -8.16 -14.12 -6.45
N CYS A 204 -7.72 -13.14 -7.25
CA CYS A 204 -8.27 -11.78 -7.26
C CYS A 204 -8.78 -11.37 -8.66
N PRO A 205 -9.92 -10.68 -8.81
CA PRO A 205 -10.32 -10.08 -10.08
C PRO A 205 -9.30 -9.01 -10.54
N CYS A 206 -9.16 -8.82 -11.84
CA CYS A 206 -8.31 -7.77 -12.40
C CYS A 206 -8.98 -7.17 -13.65
N PRO A 207 -9.84 -6.14 -13.47
CA PRO A 207 -10.62 -5.55 -14.57
C PRO A 207 -9.76 -5.03 -15.73
N GLN A 208 -8.54 -4.60 -15.41
CA GLN A 208 -7.55 -4.19 -16.40
C GLN A 208 -7.22 -5.31 -17.39
N LEU A 209 -7.30 -6.57 -16.99
CA LEU A 209 -6.92 -7.73 -17.81
C LEU A 209 -8.11 -8.53 -18.38
N ASP A 210 -9.36 -8.15 -18.11
CA ASP A 210 -10.56 -8.83 -18.65
C ASP A 210 -10.58 -8.91 -20.18
N SER A 211 -9.96 -7.94 -20.85
CA SER A 211 -9.76 -7.90 -22.28
C SER A 211 -8.31 -7.53 -22.58
N LEU A 212 -7.64 -8.38 -23.36
CA LEU A 212 -6.26 -8.17 -23.80
C LEU A 212 -6.17 -7.28 -25.05
N ALA A 213 -7.29 -6.67 -25.45
CA ALA A 213 -7.32 -5.77 -26.58
C ALA A 213 -6.57 -4.47 -26.26
N GLY A 214 -5.72 -4.04 -27.19
CA GLY A 214 -5.00 -2.77 -27.09
C GLY A 214 -3.58 -2.91 -26.55
N SER A 215 -3.11 -1.89 -25.85
CA SER A 215 -1.78 -1.85 -25.23
C SER A 215 -1.94 -1.57 -23.74
N PHE A 216 -0.91 -1.92 -22.99
CA PHE A 216 -0.86 -1.80 -21.54
C PHE A 216 0.38 -1.04 -21.16
N LEU A 217 0.25 -0.20 -20.15
CA LEU A 217 1.35 0.38 -19.41
C LEU A 217 1.66 -0.55 -18.25
N VAL A 218 2.87 -1.06 -18.21
CA VAL A 218 3.27 -2.14 -17.31
C VAL A 218 4.49 -1.71 -16.54
N MET A 219 4.41 -1.81 -15.23
CA MET A 219 5.48 -1.43 -14.30
C MET A 219 5.88 -2.64 -13.47
N GLY A 220 7.18 -2.83 -13.28
CA GLY A 220 7.66 -4.00 -12.57
C GLY A 220 9.08 -3.86 -12.05
N ARG A 221 9.46 -4.85 -11.23
CA ARG A 221 10.79 -5.00 -10.64
C ARG A 221 11.43 -6.30 -11.07
N LYS A 222 12.76 -6.33 -11.02
CA LYS A 222 13.55 -7.53 -11.31
C LYS A 222 14.21 -8.02 -10.03
N VAL A 223 13.70 -9.13 -9.49
CA VAL A 223 14.19 -9.75 -8.26
C VAL A 223 14.65 -11.16 -8.60
N ASP A 224 15.90 -11.51 -8.29
CA ASP A 224 16.50 -12.83 -8.54
C ASP A 224 16.34 -13.35 -9.97
N GLY A 225 16.35 -12.43 -10.95
CA GLY A 225 16.17 -12.75 -12.37
C GLY A 225 14.72 -12.97 -12.81
N GLN A 226 13.75 -12.93 -11.90
CA GLN A 226 12.32 -12.92 -12.20
C GLN A 226 11.80 -11.48 -12.37
N LEU A 227 10.84 -11.30 -13.27
CA LEU A 227 10.18 -10.00 -13.48
C LEU A 227 8.85 -9.99 -12.72
N LEU A 228 8.78 -9.24 -11.64
CA LEU A 228 7.58 -9.11 -10.81
C LEU A 228 6.72 -7.94 -11.31
N LEU A 229 5.42 -8.18 -11.44
CA LEU A 229 4.45 -7.17 -11.81
C LEU A 229 4.12 -6.31 -10.58
N MET A 230 4.31 -4.99 -10.70
CA MET A 230 3.88 -4.03 -9.67
C MET A 230 2.56 -3.34 -10.03
N ALA A 231 2.41 -2.94 -11.28
CA ALA A 231 1.20 -2.29 -11.77
C ALA A 231 0.95 -2.57 -13.25
N VAL A 232 -0.32 -2.71 -13.63
CA VAL A 232 -0.76 -2.85 -15.02
C VAL A 232 -1.99 -2.00 -15.30
N TYR A 233 -1.86 -1.10 -16.28
CA TYR A 233 -2.95 -0.23 -16.72
C TYR A 233 -3.24 -0.40 -18.19
N ARG A 234 -4.51 -0.47 -18.56
CA ARG A 234 -4.91 -0.33 -19.96
C ARG A 234 -4.47 1.03 -20.48
N TRP A 235 -3.78 1.02 -21.61
CA TRP A 235 -3.38 2.26 -22.26
C TRP A 235 -4.58 2.93 -22.90
N ASP A 236 -5.04 4.03 -22.29
CA ASP A 236 -6.03 4.90 -22.89
C ASP A 236 -5.38 6.14 -23.51
N LYS A 237 -5.68 6.39 -24.78
CA LYS A 237 -5.21 7.60 -25.49
C LYS A 237 -5.98 8.85 -25.09
N LYS A 238 -7.14 8.76 -24.42
CA LYS A 238 -7.90 9.93 -23.98
C LYS A 238 -7.49 10.39 -22.58
N ASN A 239 -6.98 9.48 -21.75
CA ASN A 239 -6.44 9.79 -20.43
C ASN A 239 -5.24 10.78 -20.50
N LYS A 240 -5.47 12.01 -20.04
CA LYS A 240 -4.47 13.10 -20.04
C LYS A 240 -3.40 12.89 -18.96
N GLU A 241 -3.80 12.44 -17.77
CA GLU A 241 -2.93 12.16 -16.63
C GLU A 241 -1.88 11.10 -16.98
N MET A 242 -2.30 9.99 -17.58
CA MET A 242 -1.39 8.92 -18.00
C MET A 242 -0.39 9.38 -19.07
N LYS A 243 -0.83 10.23 -20.01
CA LYS A 243 0.08 10.81 -21.00
C LYS A 243 1.07 11.78 -20.37
N PHE A 244 0.60 12.61 -19.45
CA PHE A 244 1.44 13.54 -18.72
C PHE A 244 2.50 12.79 -17.93
N ALA A 245 2.10 11.78 -17.14
CA ALA A 245 3.00 10.93 -16.36
C ALA A 245 4.07 10.27 -17.25
N VAL A 246 3.68 9.60 -18.34
CA VAL A 246 4.67 8.98 -19.25
C VAL A 246 5.60 10.00 -19.91
N LYS A 247 5.14 11.23 -20.14
CA LYS A 247 5.96 12.30 -20.75
C LYS A 247 6.97 12.88 -19.75
N PHE A 248 6.57 13.07 -18.49
CA PHE A 248 7.33 13.79 -17.49
C PHE A 248 7.94 12.93 -16.37
N MET A 249 7.78 11.60 -16.44
CA MET A 249 8.29 10.67 -15.40
C MET A 249 9.77 10.83 -15.03
N PHE A 250 10.63 11.28 -15.96
CA PHE A 250 12.07 11.48 -15.68
C PHE A 250 12.39 12.85 -15.06
N SER A 251 11.45 13.79 -15.13
CA SER A 251 11.57 15.11 -14.49
C SER A 251 10.92 15.14 -13.10
N TYR A 252 10.25 14.07 -12.72
CA TYR A 252 9.60 13.94 -11.43
C TYR A 252 10.66 13.76 -10.33
N PRO A 253 10.60 14.54 -9.22
CA PRO A 253 11.50 14.36 -8.09
C PRO A 253 11.14 13.07 -7.37
N CYS A 254 11.70 11.94 -7.82
CA CYS A 254 11.55 10.67 -7.11
C CYS A 254 12.08 10.88 -5.69
N SER A 255 11.18 10.86 -4.69
CA SER A 255 11.59 11.00 -3.30
C SER A 255 12.67 9.96 -2.99
N LEU A 256 13.83 10.42 -2.51
CA LEU A 256 14.95 9.60 -2.04
C LEU A 256 14.59 8.73 -0.81
N TYR A 257 13.33 8.71 -0.39
CA TYR A 257 12.82 7.99 0.78
C TYR A 257 12.52 6.51 0.54
N TYR A 258 12.69 6.00 -0.68
CA TYR A 258 12.43 4.60 -1.00
C TYR A 258 13.51 3.55 -0.66
N PRO A 259 14.78 3.85 -0.28
CA PRO A 259 15.71 2.79 0.14
C PRO A 259 15.31 2.14 1.47
N PHE A 260 14.50 2.80 2.30
CA PHE A 260 14.18 2.32 3.65
C PHE A 260 12.96 1.40 3.72
N PHE A 261 12.16 1.28 2.66
CA PHE A 261 10.92 0.49 2.70
C PHE A 261 11.04 -0.93 2.14
N TYR A 262 12.11 -1.26 1.41
CA TYR A 262 12.38 -2.63 0.95
C TYR A 262 13.88 -2.85 0.84
N GLY A 263 14.44 -3.59 1.80
CA GLY A 263 15.85 -3.89 2.00
C GLY A 263 16.75 -3.74 0.78
N ALA A 264 17.49 -2.63 0.74
CA ALA A 264 18.82 -2.66 0.18
C ALA A 264 19.69 -3.44 1.19
N ALA A 265 20.03 -4.69 0.87
CA ALA A 265 21.19 -5.30 1.45
C ALA A 265 22.39 -4.40 1.13
N GLU A 266 23.07 -3.91 2.17
CA GLU A 266 24.34 -3.20 2.02
C GLU A 266 25.32 -4.11 1.25
N PRO A 267 26.06 -3.58 0.26
CA PRO A 267 27.27 -4.23 -0.19
C PRO A 267 28.36 -3.96 0.86
N HIS A 268 28.97 -5.05 1.35
CA HIS A 268 30.25 -5.05 2.06
C HIS A 268 31.34 -4.30 1.29
#